data_AF-A0A166E4U3-F1
#
_entry.id   AF-A0A166E4U3-F1
#
_cell.length_a   1.000
_cell.length_b   1.000
_cell.length_c   1.000
_cell.angle_alpha   90.00
_cell.angle_beta   90.00
_cell.angle_gamma   90.00
#
_symmetry.space_group_name_H-M   'P 1'
#
loop_
_entity.id
_entity.type
_entity.pdbx_description
1 polymer ?
#
loop_
_entity_poly.entity_id
_entity_poly.type
_entity_poly.pdbx_seq_one_letter_code
_entity_poly.pdbx_strand_id
1 'polypeptide(L)'
;MSSFLFKALIVAFSAAAIVSSSAVPGARRDVTINARDFSECTTEDCVCGQTCRFAECSPSTGPTFETDDCVTLTNTLLARTGTFFVAAGAQQVETYGTCTYTFENDFPITLEYCWDDFANAGLANASGCETTTTETVGGKCGAESGLWFVQSSASA
;
A
#
# COMPACT_ATOMS: atom_id res chain seq x y z
N MET A 1 -13.04 -77.82 -11.83
CA MET A 1 -12.48 -76.67 -12.57
C MET A 1 -13.13 -75.42 -11.99
N SER A 2 -12.40 -74.71 -11.11
CA SER A 2 -12.94 -73.65 -10.25
C SER A 2 -12.58 -72.28 -10.82
N SER A 3 -13.58 -71.43 -11.02
CA SER A 3 -13.45 -70.04 -11.49
C SER A 3 -12.78 -69.17 -10.44
N PHE A 4 -11.69 -68.49 -10.81
CA PHE A 4 -11.05 -67.49 -9.97
C PHE A 4 -11.53 -66.09 -10.38
N LEU A 5 -12.29 -65.46 -9.49
CA LEU A 5 -12.68 -64.06 -9.49
C LEU A 5 -11.44 -63.17 -9.22
N PHE A 6 -11.03 -62.35 -10.19
CA PHE A 6 -10.06 -61.28 -9.98
C PHE A 6 -10.75 -60.07 -9.35
N LYS A 7 -10.52 -59.84 -8.05
CA LYS A 7 -10.87 -58.58 -7.37
C LYS A 7 -9.88 -57.49 -7.82
N ALA A 8 -10.39 -56.48 -8.50
CA ALA A 8 -9.65 -55.25 -8.80
C ALA A 8 -9.39 -54.49 -7.49
N LEU A 9 -8.11 -54.29 -7.16
CA LEU A 9 -7.68 -53.52 -6.00
C LEU A 9 -7.41 -52.09 -6.47
N ILE A 10 -8.31 -51.17 -6.10
CA ILE A 10 -8.17 -49.73 -6.39
C ILE A 10 -7.10 -49.18 -5.45
N VAL A 11 -5.97 -48.76 -6.01
CA VAL A 11 -4.93 -48.02 -5.29
C VAL A 11 -5.37 -46.55 -5.23
N ALA A 12 -5.80 -46.11 -4.06
CA ALA A 12 -6.09 -44.70 -3.79
C ALA A 12 -4.77 -43.92 -3.71
N PHE A 13 -4.49 -43.09 -4.71
CA PHE A 13 -3.40 -42.12 -4.65
C PHE A 13 -3.86 -40.91 -3.81
N SER A 14 -3.42 -40.85 -2.56
CA SER A 14 -3.56 -39.66 -1.73
C SER A 14 -2.65 -38.57 -2.28
N ALA A 15 -3.22 -37.54 -2.91
CA ALA A 15 -2.49 -36.34 -3.28
C ALA A 15 -2.09 -35.60 -1.99
N ALA A 16 -0.82 -35.73 -1.59
CA ALA A 16 -0.24 -34.88 -0.56
C ALA A 16 -0.09 -33.47 -1.15
N ALA A 17 -0.94 -32.55 -0.74
CA ALA A 17 -0.76 -31.13 -1.02
C ALA A 17 0.50 -30.65 -0.31
N ILE A 18 1.58 -30.40 -1.07
CA ILE A 18 2.80 -29.79 -0.55
C ILE A 18 2.52 -28.31 -0.34
N VAL A 19 2.04 -27.93 0.84
CA VAL A 19 1.98 -26.53 1.25
C VAL A 19 3.42 -26.09 1.55
N SER A 20 4.06 -25.46 0.57
CA SER A 20 5.34 -24.80 0.76
C SER A 20 5.11 -23.51 1.53
N SER A 21 5.14 -23.58 2.86
CA SER A 21 5.21 -22.42 3.74
C SER A 21 6.66 -21.95 3.79
N SER A 22 7.07 -21.14 2.82
CA SER A 22 8.29 -20.32 2.91
C SER A 22 8.01 -19.17 3.89
N ALA A 23 8.25 -19.43 5.18
CA ALA A 23 8.26 -18.41 6.21
C ALA A 23 9.48 -17.49 5.99
N VAL A 24 9.30 -16.46 5.16
CA VAL A 24 10.11 -15.24 5.22
C VAL A 24 9.61 -14.46 6.44
N PRO A 25 10.47 -14.03 7.39
CA PRO A 25 10.08 -13.12 8.45
C PRO A 25 9.82 -11.74 7.84
N GLY A 26 8.61 -11.58 7.35
CA GLY A 26 8.10 -10.41 6.64
C GLY A 26 6.69 -10.64 6.12
N ALA A 27 5.95 -11.59 6.72
CA ALA A 27 4.57 -11.85 6.40
C ALA A 27 3.78 -10.55 6.63
N ARG A 28 3.47 -9.83 5.55
CA ARG A 28 2.31 -8.93 5.49
C ARG A 28 1.15 -9.80 5.94
N ARG A 29 0.79 -9.70 7.21
CA ARG A 29 -0.42 -10.34 7.70
C ARG A 29 -1.54 -9.75 6.86
N ASP A 30 -2.22 -10.64 6.16
CA ASP A 30 -3.55 -10.47 5.59
C ASP A 30 -4.55 -10.26 6.74
N VAL A 31 -4.35 -9.14 7.44
CA VAL A 31 -5.33 -8.56 8.34
C VAL A 31 -6.18 -7.72 7.40
N THR A 32 -7.47 -8.02 7.31
CA THR A 32 -8.43 -7.17 6.62
C THR A 32 -8.18 -5.72 7.03
N ILE A 33 -8.17 -4.79 6.07
CA ILE A 33 -7.93 -3.35 6.25
C ILE A 33 -8.55 -2.80 7.56
N ASN A 34 -9.82 -3.13 7.82
CA ASN A 34 -10.55 -2.72 9.04
C ASN A 34 -9.96 -3.24 10.36
N ALA A 35 -9.28 -4.37 10.35
CA ALA A 35 -8.65 -4.94 11.54
C ALA A 35 -7.25 -4.35 11.80
N ARG A 36 -6.61 -3.70 10.80
CA ARG A 36 -5.42 -2.86 11.03
C ARG A 36 -5.79 -1.48 11.56
N ASP A 37 -6.84 -0.87 11.00
CA ASP A 37 -7.44 0.36 11.55
C ASP A 37 -7.61 0.23 13.07
N PHE A 38 -8.25 -0.83 13.56
CA PHE A 38 -8.49 -0.95 15.00
C PHE A 38 -7.24 -1.23 15.87
N SER A 39 -6.18 -1.85 15.32
CA SER A 39 -5.01 -2.24 16.12
C SER A 39 -3.90 -1.19 16.19
N GLU A 40 -3.85 -0.28 15.21
CA GLU A 40 -2.77 0.69 15.05
C GLU A 40 -3.21 2.14 15.30
N CYS A 41 -4.51 2.40 15.28
CA CYS A 41 -5.09 3.70 15.59
C CYS A 41 -5.09 4.00 17.09
N THR A 42 -4.79 5.25 17.43
CA THR A 42 -4.89 5.78 18.80
C THR A 42 -6.16 6.62 19.02
N THR A 43 -6.85 6.97 17.93
CA THR A 43 -8.08 7.78 17.90
C THR A 43 -9.17 7.18 17.02
N GLU A 44 -10.41 7.65 17.19
CA GLU A 44 -11.55 7.24 16.34
C GLU A 44 -11.49 7.84 14.92
N ASP A 45 -10.76 8.95 14.75
CA ASP A 45 -10.61 9.68 13.48
C ASP A 45 -9.34 9.25 12.72
N CYS A 46 -9.09 7.95 12.73
CA CYS A 46 -7.90 7.35 12.17
C CYS A 46 -8.20 6.60 10.89
N VAL A 47 -7.30 6.75 9.92
CA VAL A 47 -7.45 6.20 8.57
C VAL A 47 -6.34 5.21 8.24
N CYS A 48 -5.81 4.47 9.23
CA CYS A 48 -4.67 3.57 9.08
C CYS A 48 -4.81 2.53 7.95
N GLY A 49 -5.15 1.26 8.12
CA GLY A 49 -5.20 0.29 7.02
C GLY A 49 -6.05 0.64 5.77
N GLN A 50 -6.72 1.79 5.71
CA GLN A 50 -7.38 2.33 4.52
C GLN A 50 -6.40 2.45 3.33
N THR A 51 -6.54 1.54 2.36
CA THR A 51 -5.82 1.65 1.10
C THR A 51 -6.48 2.72 0.22
N CYS A 52 -5.69 3.65 -0.32
CA CYS A 52 -6.21 4.61 -1.27
C CYS A 52 -6.70 3.91 -2.55
N ARG A 53 -7.88 4.31 -3.06
CA ARG A 53 -8.62 3.53 -4.07
C ARG A 53 -8.62 4.12 -5.48
N PHE A 54 -8.48 5.44 -5.60
CA PHE A 54 -8.61 6.17 -6.86
C PHE A 54 -7.29 6.82 -7.24
N ALA A 55 -6.46 6.16 -8.05
CA ALA A 55 -5.21 6.74 -8.54
C ALA A 55 -5.45 7.56 -9.82
N GLU A 56 -5.20 8.86 -9.75
CA GLU A 56 -5.17 9.76 -10.90
C GLU A 56 -3.73 10.18 -11.17
N CYS A 57 -3.24 9.91 -12.38
CA CYS A 57 -1.91 10.34 -12.80
C CYS A 57 -1.99 11.74 -13.43
N SER A 58 -1.09 12.62 -13.00
CA SER A 58 -1.04 13.99 -13.53
C SER A 58 -0.11 14.05 -14.75
N PRO A 59 -0.62 14.43 -15.95
CA PRO A 59 0.22 14.54 -17.14
C PRO A 59 1.30 15.61 -16.95
N SER A 60 2.55 15.31 -17.33
CA SER A 60 3.66 16.24 -17.04
C SER A 60 3.72 17.45 -17.97
N THR A 61 4.04 18.58 -17.37
CA THR A 61 4.69 19.74 -17.99
C THR A 61 5.90 20.23 -17.16
N GLY A 62 6.38 19.41 -16.20
CA GLY A 62 7.34 19.80 -15.15
C GLY A 62 8.44 18.76 -14.87
N PRO A 63 9.29 18.98 -13.85
CA PRO A 63 10.36 18.06 -13.49
C PRO A 63 9.82 16.69 -13.09
N THR A 64 10.57 15.63 -13.40
CA THR A 64 10.26 14.26 -13.02
C THR A 64 10.94 13.91 -11.69
N PHE A 65 10.46 12.88 -11.00
CA PHE A 65 11.18 12.25 -9.89
C PHE A 65 11.94 11.01 -10.37
N GLU A 66 13.02 10.69 -9.67
CA GLU A 66 13.77 9.45 -9.83
C GLU A 66 13.13 8.35 -8.97
N THR A 67 12.89 7.18 -9.57
CA THR A 67 12.25 6.05 -8.87
C THR A 67 13.06 5.62 -7.65
N ASP A 68 14.39 5.66 -7.72
CA ASP A 68 15.30 5.30 -6.63
C ASP A 68 15.15 6.24 -5.41
N ASP A 69 14.86 7.52 -5.65
CA ASP A 69 14.59 8.48 -4.59
C ASP A 69 13.27 8.17 -3.89
N CYS A 70 12.22 7.79 -4.64
CA CYS A 70 10.94 7.36 -4.07
C CYS A 70 11.07 6.05 -3.28
N VAL A 71 11.86 5.09 -3.75
CA VAL A 71 12.15 3.85 -3.01
C VAL A 71 12.88 4.18 -1.70
N THR A 72 13.86 5.09 -1.73
CA THR A 72 14.61 5.49 -0.54
C THR A 72 13.72 6.24 0.47
N LEU A 73 12.87 7.14 0.00
CA LEU A 73 11.86 7.81 0.83
C LEU A 73 10.96 6.78 1.52
N THR A 74 10.44 5.83 0.73
CA THR A 74 9.56 4.77 1.23
C THR A 74 10.23 3.96 2.33
N ASN A 75 11.47 3.50 2.13
CA ASN A 75 12.21 2.75 3.14
C ASN A 75 12.45 3.58 4.42
N THR A 76 12.69 4.88 4.28
CA THR A 76 12.83 5.81 5.41
C THR A 76 11.54 5.93 6.21
N LEU A 77 10.40 6.03 5.53
CA LEU A 77 9.09 6.12 6.17
C LEU A 77 8.65 4.79 6.78
N LEU A 78 8.90 3.65 6.12
CA LEU A 78 8.65 2.31 6.67
C LEU A 78 9.46 2.01 7.94
N ALA A 79 10.60 2.68 8.13
CA ALA A 79 11.37 2.59 9.36
C ALA A 79 10.76 3.40 10.53
N ARG A 80 9.80 4.29 10.26
CA ARG A 80 9.07 5.03 11.30
C ARG A 80 7.96 4.14 11.85
N THR A 81 7.83 4.12 13.17
CA THR A 81 6.79 3.34 13.86
C THR A 81 5.62 4.21 14.26
N GLY A 82 4.41 3.66 14.20
CA GLY A 82 3.19 4.31 14.68
C GLY A 82 2.58 5.26 13.65
N THR A 83 1.95 6.32 14.16
CA THR A 83 1.09 7.21 13.38
C THR A 83 1.58 8.65 13.39
N PHE A 84 0.95 9.47 12.56
CA PHE A 84 1.07 10.92 12.58
C PHE A 84 -0.32 11.56 12.47
N PHE A 85 -0.42 12.82 12.92
CA PHE A 85 -1.66 13.57 12.91
C PHE A 85 -1.58 14.75 11.94
N VAL A 86 -2.65 14.95 11.16
CA VAL A 86 -2.77 16.07 10.23
C VAL A 86 -4.05 16.81 10.53
N ALA A 87 -3.93 18.08 10.91
CA ALA A 87 -5.08 18.94 11.21
C ALA A 87 -5.97 19.14 9.98
N ALA A 88 -7.21 19.57 10.20
CA ALA A 88 -8.15 19.91 9.15
C ALA A 88 -7.57 21.00 8.22
N GLY A 89 -7.59 20.75 6.91
CA GLY A 89 -7.04 21.64 5.88
C GLY A 89 -5.51 21.71 5.88
N ALA A 90 -4.82 20.83 6.59
CA ALA A 90 -3.36 20.76 6.64
C ALA A 90 -2.81 19.59 5.81
N GLN A 91 -1.49 19.57 5.67
CA GLN A 91 -0.77 18.53 4.93
C GLN A 91 0.43 18.03 5.74
N GLN A 92 0.73 16.73 5.59
CA GLN A 92 2.01 16.14 5.98
C GLN A 92 2.82 15.90 4.72
N VAL A 93 4.05 16.41 4.68
CA VAL A 93 4.92 16.34 3.51
C VAL A 93 6.23 15.68 3.88
N GLU A 94 6.67 14.73 3.06
CA GLU A 94 7.95 14.03 3.21
C GLU A 94 8.67 14.02 1.87
N THR A 95 9.95 14.39 1.87
CA THR A 95 10.73 14.54 0.65
C THR A 95 12.09 13.86 0.82
N TYR A 96 12.53 13.16 -0.22
CA TYR A 96 13.89 12.68 -0.37
C TYR A 96 14.33 12.84 -1.82
N GLY A 97 15.45 13.51 -2.04
CA GLY A 97 15.95 13.80 -3.38
C GLY A 97 14.88 14.48 -4.23
N THR A 98 14.56 13.86 -5.36
CA THR A 98 13.57 14.31 -6.34
C THR A 98 12.13 13.88 -6.02
N CYS A 99 11.91 13.04 -5.00
CA CYS A 99 10.59 12.47 -4.70
C CYS A 99 9.95 13.11 -3.46
N THR A 100 8.68 13.50 -3.58
CA THR A 100 7.86 14.03 -2.48
C THR A 100 6.57 13.24 -2.34
N TYR A 101 6.25 12.86 -1.10
CA TYR A 101 4.93 12.35 -0.73
C TYR A 101 4.20 13.38 0.11
N THR A 102 2.92 13.58 -0.18
CA THR A 102 2.05 14.50 0.57
C THR A 102 0.78 13.77 0.98
N PHE A 103 0.48 13.77 2.27
CA PHE A 103 -0.85 13.47 2.77
C PHE A 103 -1.61 14.79 2.96
N GLU A 104 -2.78 14.90 2.34
CA GLU A 104 -3.66 16.06 2.39
C GLU A 104 -4.94 15.70 3.13
N ASN A 105 -5.28 16.50 4.15
CA ASN A 105 -6.48 16.32 4.95
C ASN A 105 -7.52 17.42 4.66
N ASP A 106 -8.51 17.09 3.83
CA ASP A 106 -9.66 17.95 3.54
C ASP A 106 -10.86 17.67 4.45
N PHE A 107 -10.76 16.71 5.37
CA PHE A 107 -11.77 16.53 6.40
C PHE A 107 -11.79 17.73 7.36
N PRO A 108 -12.96 18.11 7.91
CA PRO A 108 -13.08 19.20 8.88
C PRO A 108 -12.60 18.83 10.29
N ILE A 109 -11.85 17.73 10.43
CA ILE A 109 -11.33 17.17 11.68
C ILE A 109 -9.86 16.80 11.51
N THR A 110 -9.15 16.59 12.62
CA THR A 110 -7.77 16.07 12.56
C THR A 110 -7.83 14.58 12.25
N LEU A 111 -7.04 14.14 11.27
CA LEU A 111 -6.90 12.72 10.95
C LEU A 111 -5.60 12.15 11.50
N GLU A 112 -5.67 10.92 11.94
CA GLU A 112 -4.51 10.09 12.26
C GLU A 112 -4.23 9.12 11.10
N TYR A 113 -2.97 8.98 10.69
CA TYR A 113 -2.58 8.04 9.64
C TYR A 113 -1.29 7.31 9.95
N CYS A 114 -1.15 6.08 9.43
CA CYS A 114 -0.01 5.21 9.69
C CYS A 114 1.14 5.51 8.73
N TRP A 115 2.37 5.54 9.27
CA TRP A 115 3.56 5.86 8.48
C TRP A 115 3.81 4.85 7.34
N ASP A 116 3.54 3.57 7.58
CA ASP A 116 3.74 2.53 6.59
C ASP A 116 2.68 2.56 5.49
N ASP A 117 1.42 2.80 5.83
CA ASP A 117 0.34 2.99 4.84
C ASP A 117 0.59 4.22 3.97
N PHE A 118 1.01 5.34 4.57
CA PHE A 118 1.43 6.53 3.82
C PHE A 118 2.60 6.23 2.87
N ALA A 119 3.63 5.54 3.36
CA ALA A 119 4.79 5.16 2.55
C ALA A 119 4.41 4.27 1.36
N ASN A 120 3.59 3.24 1.61
CA ASN A 120 3.15 2.30 0.58
C ASN A 120 2.26 3.00 -0.46
N ALA A 121 1.34 3.87 -0.03
CA ALA A 121 0.48 4.64 -0.91
C ALA A 121 1.28 5.60 -1.81
N GLY A 122 2.26 6.31 -1.23
CA GLY A 122 3.15 7.19 -1.99
C GLY A 122 3.94 6.45 -3.08
N LEU A 123 4.53 5.29 -2.75
CA LEU A 123 5.29 4.49 -3.71
C LEU A 123 4.40 3.88 -4.79
N ALA A 124 3.20 3.41 -4.42
CA ALA A 124 2.23 2.89 -5.37
C ALA A 124 1.81 3.97 -6.38
N ASN A 125 1.61 5.22 -5.94
CA ASN A 125 1.31 6.33 -6.84
C ASN A 125 2.49 6.67 -7.75
N ALA A 126 3.70 6.77 -7.19
CA ALA A 126 4.90 7.08 -7.95
C ALA A 126 5.13 6.04 -9.07
N SER A 127 5.21 4.77 -8.70
CA SER A 127 5.45 3.67 -9.64
C SER A 127 4.29 3.41 -10.60
N GLY A 128 3.05 3.52 -10.12
CA GLY A 128 1.85 3.32 -10.93
C GLY A 128 1.74 4.35 -12.04
N CYS A 129 2.07 5.61 -11.76
CA CYS A 129 1.96 6.69 -12.75
C CYS A 129 3.14 6.75 -13.72
N GLU A 130 4.35 6.42 -13.28
CA GLU A 130 5.54 6.35 -14.15
C GLU A 130 5.35 5.39 -15.34
N THR A 131 4.67 4.26 -15.14
CA THR A 131 4.49 3.24 -16.20
C THR A 131 3.47 3.61 -17.27
N THR A 132 2.61 4.60 -17.02
CA THR A 132 1.48 4.94 -17.90
C THR A 132 1.80 6.04 -18.89
N THR A 133 2.80 6.87 -18.62
CA THR A 133 3.23 7.95 -19.50
C THR A 133 4.73 8.20 -19.30
N THR A 134 5.47 8.44 -20.37
CA THR A 134 6.92 8.72 -20.32
C THR A 134 7.28 10.03 -19.61
N GLU A 135 6.28 10.80 -19.17
CA GLU A 135 6.42 12.13 -18.58
C GLU A 135 5.26 12.33 -17.59
N THR A 136 5.35 11.79 -16.37
CA THR A 136 4.40 12.08 -15.29
C THR A 136 5.11 12.77 -14.14
N VAL A 137 4.44 13.77 -13.55
CA VAL A 137 4.95 14.47 -12.35
C VAL A 137 4.59 13.72 -11.08
N GLY A 138 3.79 12.65 -11.17
CA GLY A 138 3.31 11.82 -10.06
C GLY A 138 1.83 11.51 -10.15
N GLY A 139 1.25 11.13 -9.01
CA GLY A 139 -0.14 10.69 -8.92
C GLY A 139 -0.80 11.02 -7.60
N LYS A 140 -2.12 11.11 -7.62
CA LYS A 140 -2.96 11.34 -6.43
C LYS A 140 -3.82 10.11 -6.20
N CYS A 141 -3.86 9.62 -4.97
CA CYS A 141 -4.81 8.61 -4.56
C CYS A 141 -5.61 9.04 -3.33
N GLY A 142 -6.92 8.83 -3.37
CA GLY A 142 -7.83 9.33 -2.34
C GLY A 142 -8.60 8.26 -1.58
N ALA A 143 -9.18 8.71 -0.47
CA ALA A 143 -10.28 8.05 0.23
C ALA A 143 -11.49 7.83 -0.70
N GLU A 144 -12.35 6.86 -0.37
CA GLU A 144 -13.68 6.76 -1.01
C GLU A 144 -14.55 7.99 -0.75
N SER A 145 -14.36 8.68 0.39
CA SER A 145 -15.05 9.93 0.69
C SER A 145 -14.56 11.12 -0.14
N GLY A 146 -13.36 11.02 -0.75
CA GLY A 146 -12.72 12.14 -1.45
C GLY A 146 -12.33 13.29 -0.54
N LEU A 147 -12.08 13.04 0.76
CA LEU A 147 -11.76 14.08 1.75
C LEU A 147 -10.38 13.90 2.40
N TRP A 148 -9.61 12.89 2.01
CA TRP A 148 -8.17 12.83 2.25
C TRP A 148 -7.49 12.20 1.06
N PHE A 149 -6.21 12.56 0.86
CA PHE A 149 -5.45 12.10 -0.29
C PHE A 149 -3.97 11.88 0.04
N VAL A 150 -3.37 10.89 -0.60
CA VAL A 150 -1.93 10.72 -0.71
C VAL A 150 -1.50 11.09 -2.13
N GLN A 151 -0.50 11.94 -2.25
CA GLN A 151 0.06 12.39 -3.52
C GLN A 151 1.53 12.01 -3.57
N SER A 152 1.99 11.55 -4.73
CA SER A 152 3.41 11.55 -5.09
C SER A 152 3.66 12.66 -6.09
N SER A 153 4.76 13.39 -5.92
CA SER A 153 5.18 14.43 -6.85
C SER A 153 6.70 14.57 -6.94
N ALA A 154 7.17 15.18 -8.02
CA ALA A 154 8.55 15.66 -8.08
C ALA A 154 8.77 16.81 -7.08
N SER A 155 9.90 16.80 -6.37
CA SER A 155 10.32 17.94 -5.56
C SER A 155 10.72 19.12 -6.47
N ALA A 156 10.35 20.33 -6.05
CA ALA A 156 10.62 21.57 -6.77
C ALA A 156 12.03 22.12 -6.52
#